data_AF-S3BQD9-F1
#
_entry.id   AF-S3BQD9-F1
#
_cell.length_a   1.000
_cell.length_b   1.000
_cell.length_c   1.000
_cell.angle_alpha   90.00
_cell.angle_beta   90.00
_cell.angle_gamma   90.00
#
_symmetry.space_group_name_H-M   'P 1'
#
loop_
_entity.id
_entity.type
_entity.pdbx_description
1 polymer ?
#
loop_
_entity_poly.entity_id
_entity_poly.type
_entity_poly.pdbx_seq_one_letter_code
_entity_poly.pdbx_strand_id
1 'polypeptide(L)'
;MGISGEALRESLLVLRPEIYGSIAESKSELNGLIYVLDRLPEGIEQCKYINLIADEGYRQSHFKPIIPPKRRRNCYRIDPEQMNIEITRGRSDIYDVLTHLTFLFIESHKIADRILLDDNKISHDWAKLEANIQKSKLTLAEREATFIHIGNLLGRTFEEVLGAYKALATPTLPDRFIHIIYWLGKLALNERVNDDKRTITFSTVLRERIGHHLHGEIWAEHIKHILLKNGLLERPLHIISANMHSVMNSLFAEKALAKEVEVSSRVELFELLSLPESEPLRKKVKEYAHKHGMISVDDTSGTNIDVQLFDTAKIDFTDTPYEVHHLEKGEKPVILVMDYAFGEQAFETIDELLKPYHKGGKTYFLDVLSISIMGKAGILEGEKGDLMIPTAHIFEGTADNYPFHNEFTKADFEGNGLKVFEGSMITVLGTSLQNKDILKFFLHSTWNAVGLEMEGVHYQKAIQSASKIRKSIREDVKVRYAYYASDNPLETGSTLASGGLGTTGVKPTYLITFKILEQIFNKVRAHRQS
;
A
#
# COMPACT_ATOMS: atom_id res chain seq x y z
N MET A 1 17.19 -15.63 -20.05
CA MET A 1 17.64 -14.80 -18.91
C MET A 1 18.78 -15.52 -18.18
N GLY A 2 19.31 -14.99 -17.07
CA GLY A 2 20.09 -15.81 -16.12
C GLY A 2 19.19 -16.77 -15.32
N ILE A 3 19.76 -17.76 -14.62
CA ILE A 3 19.01 -18.85 -13.95
C ILE A 3 17.93 -18.31 -13.00
N SER A 4 18.28 -17.39 -12.10
CA SER A 4 17.31 -16.82 -11.14
C SER A 4 16.21 -16.00 -11.83
N GLY A 5 16.55 -15.29 -12.91
CA GLY A 5 15.57 -14.53 -13.69
C GLY A 5 14.58 -15.44 -14.42
N GLU A 6 15.07 -16.56 -14.95
CA GLU A 6 14.21 -17.57 -15.59
C GLU A 6 13.27 -18.21 -14.58
N ALA A 7 13.76 -18.54 -13.39
CA ALA A 7 12.92 -19.08 -12.32
C ALA A 7 11.80 -18.10 -11.90
N LEU A 8 12.09 -16.80 -11.77
CA LEU A 8 11.08 -15.78 -11.49
C LEU A 8 10.06 -15.65 -12.62
N ARG A 9 10.53 -15.65 -13.87
CA ARG A 9 9.69 -15.58 -15.07
C ARG A 9 8.72 -16.76 -15.12
N GLU A 10 9.23 -17.99 -15.02
CA GLU A 10 8.41 -19.20 -15.04
C GLU A 10 7.43 -19.23 -13.86
N SER A 11 7.86 -18.82 -12.67
CA SER A 11 6.96 -18.72 -11.50
C SER A 11 5.79 -17.77 -11.76
N LEU A 12 6.04 -16.58 -12.31
CA LEU A 12 4.98 -15.61 -12.60
C LEU A 12 4.04 -16.09 -13.71
N LEU A 13 4.55 -16.79 -14.73
CA LEU A 13 3.77 -17.38 -15.82
C LEU A 13 2.92 -18.58 -15.38
N VAL A 14 3.38 -19.32 -14.36
CA VAL A 14 2.61 -20.40 -13.71
C VAL A 14 1.56 -19.82 -12.78
N LEU A 15 1.93 -18.84 -11.96
CA LEU A 15 1.01 -18.19 -11.02
C LEU A 15 -0.14 -17.47 -11.72
N ARG A 16 0.09 -16.89 -12.91
CA ARG A 16 -0.94 -16.14 -13.67
C ARG A 16 -1.78 -15.24 -12.77
N PRO A 17 -1.15 -14.25 -12.12
CA PRO A 17 -1.87 -13.42 -11.15
C PRO A 17 -3.05 -12.73 -11.83
N GLU A 18 -4.21 -12.67 -11.18
CA GLU A 18 -5.43 -12.11 -11.78
C GLU A 18 -5.26 -10.64 -12.20
N ILE A 19 -4.37 -9.92 -11.53
CA ILE A 19 -4.00 -8.55 -11.89
C ILE A 19 -3.26 -8.44 -13.24
N TYR A 20 -2.69 -9.53 -13.74
CA TYR A 20 -1.92 -9.62 -14.99
C TYR A 20 -2.59 -10.59 -15.99
N GLY A 21 -3.89 -10.46 -16.20
CA GLY A 21 -4.74 -11.42 -16.92
C GLY A 21 -4.12 -12.10 -18.16
N SER A 22 -3.57 -11.34 -19.11
CA SER A 22 -2.98 -11.89 -20.35
C SER A 22 -1.46 -12.14 -20.30
N ILE A 23 -0.85 -12.17 -19.11
CA ILE A 23 0.60 -12.34 -18.97
C ILE A 23 1.12 -13.64 -19.61
N ALA A 24 0.36 -14.72 -19.57
CA ALA A 24 0.73 -16.01 -20.16
C ALA A 24 0.36 -16.14 -21.66
N GLU A 25 -0.29 -15.13 -22.25
CA GLU A 25 -0.64 -15.10 -23.66
C GLU A 25 0.45 -14.45 -24.52
N SER A 26 0.39 -14.62 -25.84
CA SER A 26 1.29 -13.96 -26.79
C SER A 26 0.98 -12.47 -27.00
N LYS A 27 -0.20 -12.00 -26.59
CA LYS A 27 -0.57 -10.58 -26.60
C LYS A 27 -0.07 -9.90 -25.32
N SER A 28 0.20 -8.60 -25.39
CA SER A 28 0.70 -7.84 -24.25
C SER A 28 -0.41 -7.49 -23.26
N GLU A 29 -0.07 -7.42 -21.97
CA GLU A 29 -0.98 -7.06 -20.87
C GLU A 29 -0.93 -5.55 -20.56
N LEU A 30 -1.77 -4.76 -21.23
CA LEU A 30 -1.74 -3.30 -21.13
C LEU A 30 -2.16 -2.75 -19.76
N ASN A 31 -3.16 -3.35 -19.10
CA ASN A 31 -3.61 -2.87 -17.80
C ASN A 31 -2.57 -3.18 -16.72
N GLY A 32 -1.96 -4.37 -16.80
CA GLY A 32 -0.81 -4.72 -15.97
C GLY A 32 0.37 -3.77 -16.20
N LEU A 33 0.67 -3.42 -17.46
CA LEU A 33 1.75 -2.47 -17.78
C LEU A 33 1.53 -1.10 -17.14
N ILE A 34 0.32 -0.56 -17.21
CA ILE A 34 -0.03 0.72 -16.55
C ILE A 34 0.15 0.58 -15.03
N TYR A 35 -0.41 -0.48 -14.44
CA TYR A 35 -0.31 -0.75 -13.00
C TYR A 35 1.14 -0.83 -12.50
N VAL A 36 2.00 -1.49 -13.29
CA VAL A 36 3.42 -1.70 -13.00
C VAL A 36 4.21 -0.41 -13.11
N LEU A 37 3.99 0.37 -14.17
CA LEU A 37 4.71 1.63 -14.40
C LEU A 37 4.32 2.73 -13.40
N ASP A 38 3.12 2.67 -12.82
CA ASP A 38 2.75 3.54 -11.70
C ASP A 38 3.54 3.25 -10.41
N ARG A 39 4.19 2.08 -10.31
CA ARG A 39 4.90 1.59 -9.11
C ARG A 39 6.42 1.49 -9.28
N LEU A 40 6.91 1.62 -10.50
CA LEU A 40 8.33 1.70 -10.84
C LEU A 40 8.74 3.14 -11.15
N PRO A 41 10.04 3.50 -11.01
CA PRO A 41 10.49 4.86 -11.33
C PRO A 41 10.40 5.12 -12.83
N GLU A 42 10.09 6.37 -13.20
CA GLU A 42 10.10 6.79 -14.60
C GLU A 42 11.48 6.56 -15.24
N GLY A 43 11.50 6.02 -16.45
CA GLY A 43 12.71 5.70 -17.20
C GLY A 43 13.27 4.30 -16.92
N ILE A 44 12.71 3.52 -15.99
CA ILE A 44 13.15 2.16 -15.69
C ILE A 44 13.19 1.26 -16.93
N GLU A 45 12.28 1.47 -17.88
CA GLU A 45 12.16 0.73 -19.12
C GLU A 45 13.35 0.90 -20.07
N GLN A 46 14.18 1.91 -19.80
CA GLN A 46 15.38 2.27 -20.56
C GLN A 46 16.66 1.73 -19.90
N CYS A 47 16.56 1.18 -18.69
CA CYS A 47 17.70 0.75 -17.91
C CYS A 47 18.06 -0.71 -18.18
N LYS A 48 19.36 -0.93 -18.42
CA LYS A 48 19.95 -2.25 -18.45
C LYS A 48 20.34 -2.75 -17.06
N TYR A 49 20.82 -1.85 -16.21
CA TYR A 49 21.29 -2.17 -14.86
C TYR A 49 20.32 -1.62 -13.83
N ILE A 50 19.76 -2.51 -13.01
CA ILE A 50 18.82 -2.14 -11.94
C ILE A 50 19.39 -2.61 -10.62
N ASN A 51 19.76 -1.67 -9.76
CA ASN A 51 20.42 -1.98 -8.49
C ASN A 51 19.46 -1.70 -7.34
N LEU A 52 19.10 -2.73 -6.59
CA LEU A 52 18.38 -2.59 -5.33
C LEU A 52 19.40 -2.27 -4.23
N ILE A 53 19.22 -1.14 -3.56
CA ILE A 53 20.16 -0.58 -2.59
C ILE A 53 19.46 -0.30 -1.26
N ALA A 54 20.23 -0.21 -0.18
CA ALA A 54 19.73 0.40 1.07
C ALA A 54 19.87 1.93 0.98
N ASP A 55 19.45 2.66 2.03
CA ASP A 55 19.87 4.06 2.17
C ASP A 55 21.40 4.10 2.43
N GLU A 56 22.11 4.47 1.36
CA GLU A 56 23.56 4.57 1.26
C GLU A 56 24.03 6.02 1.07
N GLY A 57 23.16 7.01 1.36
CA GLY A 57 23.54 8.42 1.39
C GLY A 57 23.49 9.16 0.05
N TYR A 58 22.87 8.58 -0.99
CA TYR A 58 22.72 9.21 -2.32
C TYR A 58 22.03 10.58 -2.26
N ARG A 59 21.24 10.86 -1.22
CA ARG A 59 20.62 12.17 -0.96
C ARG A 59 21.62 13.31 -0.76
N GLN A 60 22.88 13.01 -0.43
CA GLN A 60 23.96 14.00 -0.29
C GLN A 60 24.61 14.37 -1.64
N SER A 61 24.23 13.69 -2.72
CA SER A 61 24.76 13.91 -4.07
C SER A 61 23.88 14.86 -4.90
N HIS A 62 24.25 15.05 -6.17
CA HIS A 62 23.48 15.84 -7.13
C HIS A 62 22.30 15.06 -7.75
N PHE A 63 22.20 13.75 -7.51
CA PHE A 63 21.12 12.94 -8.08
C PHE A 63 19.78 13.32 -7.46
N LYS A 64 18.82 13.67 -8.31
CA LYS A 64 17.45 13.97 -7.87
C LYS A 64 16.66 12.67 -7.69
N PRO A 65 15.95 12.48 -6.57
CA PRO A 65 15.12 11.29 -6.38
C PRO A 65 13.95 11.28 -7.37
N ILE A 66 13.74 10.14 -8.00
CA ILE A 66 12.57 9.80 -8.82
C ILE A 66 11.65 8.95 -7.93
N ILE A 67 10.46 9.45 -7.64
CA ILE A 67 9.49 8.78 -6.77
C ILE A 67 8.36 8.20 -7.64
N PRO A 68 8.11 6.88 -7.61
CA PRO A 68 7.00 6.29 -8.34
C PRO A 68 5.63 6.85 -7.91
N PRO A 69 4.70 7.12 -8.84
CA PRO A 69 3.41 7.77 -8.54
C PRO A 69 2.57 7.08 -7.45
N LYS A 70 2.54 5.74 -7.46
CA LYS A 70 1.74 4.92 -6.53
C LYS A 70 2.59 4.08 -5.58
N ARG A 71 3.89 4.38 -5.47
CA ARG A 71 4.76 3.78 -4.46
C ARG A 71 5.84 4.75 -3.98
N ARG A 72 5.76 5.18 -2.73
CA ARG A 72 6.73 6.09 -2.12
C ARG A 72 8.05 5.36 -1.85
N ARG A 73 9.02 5.47 -2.75
CA ARG A 73 10.40 5.03 -2.57
C ARG A 73 11.32 5.89 -3.42
N ASN A 74 12.52 6.15 -2.92
CA ASN A 74 13.50 6.94 -3.68
C ASN A 74 14.17 6.05 -4.71
N CYS A 75 14.22 6.52 -5.95
CA CYS A 75 15.00 5.91 -7.00
C CYS A 75 15.94 6.95 -7.59
N TYR A 76 17.12 6.54 -8.04
CA TYR A 76 18.12 7.44 -8.58
C TYR A 76 18.58 6.93 -9.93
N ARG A 77 18.41 7.76 -10.97
CA ARG A 77 19.01 7.50 -12.28
C ARG A 77 20.48 7.90 -12.21
N ILE A 78 21.37 6.91 -12.28
CA ILE A 78 22.82 7.13 -12.14
C ILE A 78 23.42 7.57 -13.49
N ASP A 79 22.97 6.96 -14.57
CA ASP A 79 23.39 7.25 -15.94
C ASP A 79 22.30 6.81 -16.95
N PRO A 80 22.50 6.90 -18.28
CA PRO A 80 21.49 6.49 -19.26
C PRO A 80 21.06 5.01 -19.21
N GLU A 81 21.78 4.11 -18.54
CA GLU A 81 21.49 2.68 -18.52
C GLU A 81 21.23 2.13 -17.10
N GLN A 82 21.52 2.90 -16.05
CA GLN A 82 21.43 2.44 -14.66
C GLN A 82 20.39 3.15 -13.81
N MET A 83 19.53 2.36 -13.14
CA MET A 83 18.62 2.82 -12.09
C MET A 83 18.97 2.17 -10.75
N ASN A 84 19.09 2.98 -9.70
CA ASN A 84 19.15 2.50 -8.33
C ASN A 84 17.78 2.68 -7.67
N ILE A 85 17.30 1.66 -6.93
CA ILE A 85 16.03 1.69 -6.19
C ILE A 85 16.34 1.48 -4.70
N GLU A 86 16.02 2.47 -3.87
CA GLU A 86 16.19 2.44 -2.41
C GLU A 86 15.09 1.60 -1.76
N ILE A 87 15.50 0.54 -1.07
CA ILE A 87 14.62 -0.39 -0.36
C ILE A 87 14.59 -0.01 1.12
N THR A 88 13.41 0.34 1.65
CA THR A 88 13.24 0.74 3.05
C THR A 88 12.18 -0.04 3.81
N ARG A 89 11.46 -0.96 3.15
CA ARG A 89 10.33 -1.71 3.74
C ARG A 89 10.51 -3.23 3.72
N GLY A 90 11.73 -3.67 4.04
CA GLY A 90 12.02 -5.10 4.20
C GLY A 90 11.83 -5.94 2.93
N ARG A 91 11.48 -7.22 3.11
CA ARG A 91 11.40 -8.19 2.00
C ARG A 91 10.18 -7.98 1.11
N SER A 92 9.08 -7.45 1.66
CA SER A 92 7.88 -7.14 0.89
C SER A 92 8.14 -6.11 -0.20
N ASP A 93 9.01 -5.12 0.06
CA ASP A 93 9.43 -4.12 -0.94
C ASP A 93 10.24 -4.76 -2.08
N ILE A 94 11.17 -5.65 -1.73
CA ILE A 94 11.96 -6.41 -2.71
C ILE A 94 11.05 -7.28 -3.57
N TYR A 95 10.15 -8.03 -2.94
CA TYR A 95 9.20 -8.90 -3.63
C TYR A 95 8.32 -8.10 -4.60
N ASP A 96 7.84 -6.94 -4.16
CA ASP A 96 7.09 -5.99 -4.98
C ASP A 96 7.91 -5.55 -6.21
N VAL A 97 9.12 -5.00 -6.03
CA VAL A 97 9.95 -4.54 -7.16
C VAL A 97 10.26 -5.67 -8.13
N LEU A 98 10.69 -6.83 -7.63
CA LEU A 98 11.06 -7.97 -8.48
C LEU A 98 9.88 -8.50 -9.28
N THR A 99 8.68 -8.55 -8.69
CA THR A 99 7.46 -8.94 -9.41
C THR A 99 7.18 -7.99 -10.58
N HIS A 100 7.24 -6.68 -10.32
CA HIS A 100 7.02 -5.65 -11.32
C HIS A 100 8.05 -5.67 -12.46
N LEU A 101 9.33 -5.84 -12.13
CA LEU A 101 10.40 -5.97 -13.13
C LEU A 101 10.27 -7.26 -13.95
N THR A 102 9.92 -8.38 -13.30
CA THR A 102 9.68 -9.65 -13.98
C THR A 102 8.54 -9.53 -14.97
N PHE A 103 7.42 -8.91 -14.58
CA PHE A 103 6.33 -8.58 -15.49
C PHE A 103 6.83 -7.76 -16.69
N LEU A 104 7.56 -6.66 -16.43
CA LEU A 104 8.06 -5.77 -17.47
C LEU A 104 8.96 -6.51 -18.47
N PHE A 105 9.79 -7.41 -17.97
CA PHE A 105 10.70 -8.20 -18.80
C PHE A 105 9.95 -9.24 -19.63
N ILE A 106 8.95 -9.93 -19.07
CA ILE A 106 8.05 -10.81 -19.82
C ILE A 106 7.39 -10.06 -20.97
N GLU A 107 6.79 -8.90 -20.69
CA GLU A 107 6.11 -8.10 -21.72
C GLU A 107 7.09 -7.59 -22.78
N SER A 108 8.31 -7.20 -22.40
CA SER A 108 9.33 -6.82 -23.37
C SER A 108 9.77 -7.97 -24.28
N HIS A 109 9.79 -9.22 -23.77
CA HIS A 109 10.11 -10.39 -24.57
C HIS A 109 9.01 -10.73 -25.57
N LYS A 110 7.73 -10.56 -25.20
CA LYS A 110 6.61 -10.69 -26.15
C LYS A 110 6.70 -9.68 -27.30
N ILE A 111 7.15 -8.45 -27.01
CA ILE A 111 7.38 -7.43 -28.04
C ILE A 111 8.52 -7.90 -28.96
N ALA A 112 9.64 -8.37 -28.39
CA ALA A 112 10.77 -8.87 -29.18
C ALA A 112 10.43 -10.08 -30.06
N ASP A 113 9.53 -10.98 -29.61
CA ASP A 113 9.00 -12.09 -30.42
C ASP A 113 8.30 -11.62 -31.71
N ARG A 114 7.77 -10.39 -31.71
CA ARG A 114 7.08 -9.79 -32.88
C ARG A 114 7.97 -8.82 -33.66
N ILE A 115 9.14 -8.49 -33.12
CA ILE A 115 10.16 -7.71 -33.83
C ILE A 115 11.02 -8.64 -34.70
N LEU A 116 11.48 -9.76 -34.14
CA LEU A 116 12.40 -10.69 -34.78
C LEU A 116 11.64 -11.84 -35.45
N LEU A 117 11.63 -11.87 -36.79
CA LEU A 117 10.99 -12.91 -37.60
C LEU A 117 11.95 -14.10 -37.83
N ASP A 118 11.42 -15.25 -38.29
CA ASP A 118 12.13 -16.54 -38.44
C ASP A 118 13.49 -16.47 -39.19
N ASP A 119 13.68 -15.49 -40.08
CA ASP A 119 14.93 -15.26 -40.84
C ASP A 119 15.90 -14.26 -40.18
N ASN A 120 15.74 -13.96 -38.88
CA ASN A 120 16.38 -12.81 -38.20
C ASN A 120 16.08 -11.45 -38.88
N LYS A 121 14.98 -11.37 -39.62
CA LYS A 121 14.52 -10.12 -40.24
C LYS A 121 13.75 -9.30 -39.22
N ILE A 122 13.99 -7.99 -39.24
CA ILE A 122 13.24 -7.02 -38.45
C ILE A 122 11.86 -6.78 -39.10
N SER A 123 10.80 -6.81 -38.29
CA SER A 123 9.44 -6.59 -38.76
C SER A 123 9.22 -5.17 -39.27
N HIS A 124 8.28 -5.03 -40.22
CA HIS A 124 7.92 -3.74 -40.80
C HIS A 124 7.40 -2.76 -39.73
N ASP A 125 6.55 -3.26 -38.83
CA ASP A 125 5.96 -2.45 -37.75
C ASP A 125 7.03 -1.89 -36.81
N TRP A 126 8.06 -2.69 -36.47
CA TRP A 126 9.19 -2.20 -35.69
C TRP A 126 9.97 -1.12 -36.42
N ALA A 127 10.33 -1.34 -37.69
CA ALA A 127 11.06 -0.34 -38.47
C ALA A 127 10.31 1.01 -38.57
N LYS A 128 8.97 0.97 -38.62
CA LYS A 128 8.13 2.18 -38.59
C LYS A 128 8.12 2.87 -37.23
N LEU A 129 8.05 2.10 -36.14
CA LEU A 129 8.19 2.63 -34.78
C LEU A 129 9.55 3.30 -34.58
N GLU A 130 10.64 2.66 -34.99
CA GLU A 130 12.00 3.23 -34.90
C GLU A 130 12.15 4.51 -35.70
N ALA A 131 11.59 4.58 -36.91
CA ALA A 131 11.64 5.81 -37.70
C ALA A 131 10.88 6.97 -37.05
N ASN A 132 9.74 6.68 -36.40
CA ASN A 132 8.92 7.71 -35.78
C ASN A 132 9.46 8.18 -34.42
N ILE A 133 10.12 7.32 -33.64
CA ILE A 133 10.72 7.72 -32.34
C ILE A 133 11.88 8.72 -32.49
N GLN A 134 12.52 8.78 -33.66
CA GLN A 134 13.60 9.74 -33.95
C GLN A 134 13.08 11.15 -34.26
N LYS A 135 11.77 11.31 -34.48
CA LYS A 135 11.17 12.62 -34.76
C LYS A 135 10.97 13.39 -33.46
N SER A 136 11.26 14.68 -33.46
CA SER A 136 11.04 15.56 -32.31
C SER A 136 9.56 15.75 -31.97
N LYS A 137 8.67 15.66 -32.97
CA LYS A 137 7.22 15.76 -32.80
C LYS A 137 6.49 14.97 -33.87
N LEU A 138 5.47 14.22 -33.47
CA LEU A 138 4.58 13.51 -34.38
C LEU A 138 3.31 14.35 -34.66
N THR A 139 2.94 14.42 -35.94
CA THR A 139 1.60 14.87 -36.35
C THR A 139 0.53 13.88 -35.87
N LEU A 140 -0.75 14.27 -35.92
CA LEU A 140 -1.85 13.37 -35.54
C LEU A 140 -1.85 12.10 -36.40
N ALA A 141 -1.74 12.25 -37.73
CA ALA A 141 -1.73 11.12 -38.65
C ALA A 141 -0.53 10.17 -38.42
N GLU A 142 0.66 10.71 -38.17
CA GLU A 142 1.83 9.88 -37.85
C GLU A 142 1.68 9.15 -36.52
N ARG A 143 1.07 9.82 -35.52
CA ARG A 143 0.80 9.22 -34.21
C ARG A 143 -0.20 8.07 -34.33
N GLU A 144 -1.31 8.29 -35.03
CA GLU A 144 -2.32 7.25 -35.27
C GLU A 144 -1.74 6.06 -36.07
N ALA A 145 -0.94 6.34 -37.11
CA ALA A 145 -0.22 5.28 -37.82
C ALA A 145 0.75 4.51 -36.89
N THR A 146 1.44 5.21 -35.99
CA THR A 146 2.32 4.57 -35.00
C THR A 146 1.53 3.68 -34.04
N PHE A 147 0.31 4.07 -33.64
CA PHE A 147 -0.55 3.24 -32.81
C PHE A 147 -0.96 1.94 -33.50
N ILE A 148 -1.20 1.96 -34.82
CA ILE A 148 -1.48 0.75 -35.58
C ILE A 148 -0.28 -0.20 -35.56
N HIS A 149 0.93 0.32 -35.82
CA HIS A 149 2.16 -0.48 -35.77
C HIS A 149 2.42 -1.06 -34.36
N ILE A 150 2.23 -0.25 -33.31
CA ILE A 150 2.32 -0.73 -31.93
C ILE A 150 1.24 -1.79 -31.66
N GLY A 151 0.01 -1.60 -32.12
CA GLY A 151 -1.06 -2.59 -31.99
C GLY A 151 -0.67 -3.97 -32.54
N ASN A 152 -0.03 -4.00 -33.71
CA ASN A 152 0.51 -5.23 -34.30
C ASN A 152 1.61 -5.86 -33.43
N LEU A 153 2.55 -5.03 -32.94
CA LEU A 153 3.63 -5.47 -32.04
C LEU A 153 3.15 -5.93 -30.65
N LEU A 154 1.96 -5.50 -30.21
CA LEU A 154 1.40 -5.89 -28.91
C LEU A 154 0.29 -6.94 -29.03
N GLY A 155 -0.26 -7.15 -30.23
CA GLY A 155 -1.42 -8.00 -30.45
C GLY A 155 -2.68 -7.38 -29.86
N ARG A 156 -2.79 -6.06 -29.95
CA ARG A 156 -3.85 -5.26 -29.36
C ARG A 156 -4.48 -4.37 -30.42
N THR A 157 -5.75 -4.08 -30.22
CA THR A 157 -6.51 -3.20 -31.11
C THR A 157 -6.04 -1.76 -30.98
N PHE A 158 -6.36 -0.95 -31.99
CA PHE A 158 -6.09 0.50 -31.94
C PHE A 158 -6.75 1.18 -30.74
N GLU A 159 -7.97 0.77 -30.39
CA GLU A 159 -8.71 1.33 -29.25
C GLU A 159 -8.01 1.06 -27.92
N GLU A 160 -7.56 -0.17 -27.69
CA GLU A 160 -6.80 -0.54 -26.49
C GLU A 160 -5.47 0.23 -26.40
N VAL A 161 -4.76 0.36 -27.54
CA VAL A 161 -3.51 1.13 -27.62
C VAL A 161 -3.75 2.61 -27.34
N LEU A 162 -4.82 3.19 -27.89
CA LEU A 162 -5.19 4.59 -27.63
C LEU A 162 -5.53 4.81 -26.15
N GLY A 163 -6.20 3.86 -25.52
CA GLY A 163 -6.47 3.87 -24.08
C GLY A 163 -5.19 3.90 -23.25
N ALA A 164 -4.26 2.98 -23.52
CA ALA A 164 -2.97 2.91 -22.82
C ALA A 164 -2.11 4.16 -23.07
N TYR A 165 -2.11 4.68 -24.30
CA TYR A 165 -1.45 5.94 -24.64
C TYR A 165 -1.94 7.09 -23.78
N LYS A 166 -3.27 7.28 -23.69
CA LYS A 166 -3.88 8.35 -22.87
C LYS A 166 -3.57 8.18 -21.39
N ALA A 167 -3.57 6.95 -20.89
CA ALA A 167 -3.33 6.64 -19.48
C ALA A 167 -1.88 6.92 -19.05
N LEU A 168 -0.90 6.73 -19.95
CA LEU A 168 0.53 6.87 -19.63
C LEU A 168 1.13 8.22 -20.04
N ALA A 169 0.39 9.04 -20.79
CA ALA A 169 0.81 10.38 -21.19
C ALA A 169 1.04 11.29 -19.98
N THR A 170 2.10 12.11 -20.03
CA THR A 170 2.36 13.14 -19.03
C THR A 170 2.37 14.52 -19.69
N PRO A 171 2.20 15.61 -18.91
CA PRO A 171 2.28 16.97 -19.45
C PRO A 171 3.63 17.27 -20.13
N THR A 172 4.70 16.66 -19.65
CA THR A 172 6.07 16.84 -20.16
C THR A 172 6.42 15.88 -21.30
N LEU A 173 5.80 14.70 -21.35
CA LEU A 173 6.02 13.70 -22.40
C LEU A 173 4.68 13.10 -22.87
N PRO A 174 3.96 13.78 -23.78
CA PRO A 174 2.66 13.30 -24.27
C PRO A 174 2.75 11.94 -24.98
N ASP A 175 3.85 11.70 -25.70
CA ASP A 175 4.10 10.46 -26.44
C ASP A 175 4.77 9.35 -25.60
N ARG A 176 4.74 9.45 -24.26
CA ARG A 176 5.44 8.55 -23.32
C ARG A 176 5.19 7.06 -23.58
N PHE A 177 3.96 6.67 -23.90
CA PHE A 177 3.65 5.27 -24.24
C PHE A 177 4.45 4.75 -25.44
N ILE A 178 4.62 5.55 -26.49
CA ILE A 178 5.42 5.18 -27.67
C ILE A 178 6.88 4.95 -27.27
N HIS A 179 7.44 5.83 -26.42
CA HIS A 179 8.80 5.67 -25.87
C HIS A 179 8.94 4.40 -25.03
N ILE A 180 7.96 4.08 -24.19
CA ILE A 180 7.98 2.87 -23.37
C ILE A 180 8.05 1.63 -24.25
N ILE A 181 7.14 1.50 -25.22
CA ILE A 181 7.12 0.32 -26.11
C ILE A 181 8.41 0.20 -26.92
N TYR A 182 8.94 1.32 -27.41
CA TYR A 182 10.24 1.33 -28.09
C TYR A 182 11.36 0.82 -27.18
N TRP A 183 11.52 1.35 -25.97
CA TRP A 183 12.64 0.93 -25.12
C TRP A 183 12.53 -0.52 -24.63
N LEU A 184 11.32 -0.97 -24.30
CA LEU A 184 11.07 -2.38 -23.96
C LEU A 184 11.45 -3.29 -25.14
N GLY A 185 10.98 -2.99 -26.34
CA GLY A 185 11.29 -3.77 -27.54
C GLY A 185 12.78 -3.75 -27.88
N LYS A 186 13.43 -2.58 -27.81
CA LYS A 186 14.84 -2.39 -28.16
C LYS A 186 15.75 -3.17 -27.24
N LEU A 187 15.57 -3.06 -25.92
CA LEU A 187 16.41 -3.79 -24.96
C LEU A 187 16.20 -5.29 -25.11
N ALA A 188 14.95 -5.76 -25.21
CA ALA A 188 14.66 -7.18 -25.41
C ALA A 188 15.19 -7.74 -26.74
N LEU A 189 15.22 -6.94 -27.82
CA LEU A 189 15.85 -7.31 -29.08
C LEU A 189 17.37 -7.45 -28.93
N ASN A 190 18.03 -6.48 -28.29
CA ASN A 190 19.46 -6.52 -28.03
C ASN A 190 19.86 -7.73 -27.17
N GLU A 191 19.01 -8.12 -26.21
CA GLU A 191 19.21 -9.34 -25.41
C GLU A 191 19.26 -10.60 -26.27
N ARG A 192 18.43 -10.68 -27.32
CA ARG A 192 18.36 -11.85 -28.21
C ARG A 192 19.48 -11.89 -29.24
N VAL A 193 19.83 -10.73 -29.79
CA VAL A 193 20.78 -10.64 -30.90
C VAL A 193 22.23 -10.54 -30.40
N ASN A 194 22.47 -9.81 -29.31
CA ASN A 194 23.81 -9.46 -28.85
C ASN A 194 24.17 -10.09 -27.48
N ASP A 195 23.29 -10.93 -26.92
CA ASP A 195 23.38 -11.45 -25.54
C ASP A 195 23.46 -10.33 -24.47
N ASP A 196 22.96 -9.14 -24.79
CA ASP A 196 23.11 -7.93 -23.97
C ASP A 196 22.08 -7.85 -22.85
N LYS A 197 22.22 -8.72 -21.84
CA LYS A 197 21.21 -8.97 -20.78
C LYS A 197 20.99 -7.79 -19.83
N ARG A 198 19.72 -7.51 -19.52
CA ARG A 198 19.34 -6.72 -18.34
C ARG A 198 19.75 -7.44 -17.05
N THR A 199 20.26 -6.69 -16.09
CA THR A 199 20.80 -7.23 -14.84
C THR A 199 20.18 -6.53 -13.64
N ILE A 200 19.68 -7.33 -12.69
CA ILE A 200 19.25 -6.85 -11.38
C ILE A 200 20.31 -7.25 -10.36
N THR A 201 20.80 -6.30 -9.56
CA THR A 201 21.75 -6.58 -8.47
C THR A 201 21.25 -6.06 -7.13
N PHE A 202 21.82 -6.61 -6.05
CA PHE A 202 21.57 -6.17 -4.69
C PHE A 202 22.88 -5.66 -4.11
N SER A 203 22.88 -4.45 -3.55
CA SER A 203 24.08 -3.93 -2.90
C SER A 203 24.46 -4.80 -1.70
N THR A 204 25.74 -4.78 -1.34
CA THR A 204 26.24 -5.49 -0.15
C THR A 204 25.56 -4.97 1.11
N VAL A 205 25.42 -3.64 1.23
CA VAL A 205 24.76 -3.00 2.36
C VAL A 205 23.31 -3.44 2.48
N LEU A 206 22.56 -3.54 1.37
CA LEU A 206 21.20 -4.06 1.40
C LEU A 206 21.16 -5.51 1.90
N ARG A 207 22.02 -6.38 1.37
CA ARG A 207 22.07 -7.80 1.78
C ARG A 207 22.36 -7.98 3.26
N GLU A 208 23.21 -7.13 3.82
CA GLU A 208 23.54 -7.15 5.26
C GLU A 208 22.43 -6.55 6.13
N ARG A 209 21.68 -5.56 5.62
CA ARG A 209 20.64 -4.85 6.40
C ARG A 209 19.24 -5.45 6.29
N ILE A 210 18.96 -6.31 5.31
CA ILE A 210 17.64 -6.96 5.18
C ILE A 210 17.27 -7.68 6.48
N GLY A 211 16.10 -7.33 7.04
CA GLY A 211 15.59 -7.90 8.29
C GLY A 211 16.06 -7.17 9.55
N HIS A 212 16.92 -6.15 9.44
CA HIS A 212 17.20 -5.24 10.54
C HIS A 212 16.14 -4.13 10.61
N HIS A 213 15.50 -3.95 11.76
CA HIS A 213 14.42 -2.97 11.96
C HIS A 213 14.93 -1.52 12.12
N LEU A 214 16.00 -1.11 11.42
CA LEU A 214 16.66 0.18 11.63
C LEU A 214 15.70 1.37 11.50
N HIS A 215 14.90 1.38 10.43
CA HIS A 215 13.93 2.46 10.19
C HIS A 215 12.79 2.41 11.21
N GLY A 216 12.29 1.22 11.54
CA GLY A 216 11.27 1.02 12.57
C GLY A 216 11.72 1.48 13.97
N GLU A 217 12.98 1.27 14.31
CA GLU A 217 13.56 1.67 15.61
C GLU A 217 13.62 3.20 15.73
N ILE A 218 14.16 3.88 14.71
CA ILE A 218 14.22 5.35 14.67
C ILE A 218 12.81 5.94 14.74
N TRP A 219 11.86 5.35 14.00
CA TRP A 219 10.45 5.76 14.00
C TRP A 219 9.81 5.64 15.40
N ALA A 220 9.94 4.47 16.02
CA ALA A 220 9.39 4.19 17.34
C ALA A 220 10.00 5.07 18.44
N GLU A 221 11.32 5.24 18.43
CA GLU A 221 12.05 6.10 19.37
C GLU A 221 11.60 7.56 19.27
N HIS A 222 11.40 8.07 18.05
CA HIS A 222 10.92 9.43 17.83
C HIS A 222 9.52 9.64 18.41
N ILE A 223 8.60 8.68 18.20
CA ILE A 223 7.23 8.73 18.74
C ILE A 223 7.25 8.69 20.27
N LYS A 224 7.99 7.74 20.87
CA LYS A 224 8.14 7.63 22.33
C LYS A 224 8.75 8.90 22.94
N HIS A 225 9.71 9.51 22.24
CA HIS A 225 10.28 10.79 22.65
C HIS A 225 9.23 11.91 22.68
N ILE A 226 8.38 12.01 21.65
CA ILE A 226 7.29 13.00 21.60
C ILE A 226 6.25 12.74 22.68
N LEU A 227 5.86 11.49 22.90
CA LEU A 227 4.95 11.10 23.98
C LEU A 227 5.53 11.51 25.35
N LEU A 228 6.81 11.24 25.62
CA LEU A 228 7.47 11.64 26.86
C LEU A 228 7.52 13.16 27.02
N LYS A 229 7.97 13.87 25.98
CA LYS A 229 8.09 15.34 25.96
C LYS A 229 6.77 16.04 26.27
N ASN A 230 5.64 15.45 25.86
CA ASN A 230 4.30 16.02 26.06
C ASN A 230 3.59 15.47 27.31
N GLY A 231 4.25 14.64 28.14
CA GLY A 231 3.63 14.03 29.33
C GLY A 231 2.50 13.05 29.00
N LEU A 232 2.60 12.37 27.85
CA LEU A 232 1.60 11.45 27.33
C LEU A 232 2.01 9.98 27.48
N LEU A 233 3.30 9.70 27.69
CA LEU A 233 3.88 8.35 27.61
C LEU A 233 3.27 7.34 28.60
N GLU A 234 2.96 7.79 29.82
CA GLU A 234 2.45 6.93 30.91
C GLU A 234 0.91 6.82 30.92
N ARG A 235 0.22 7.52 30.01
CA ARG A 235 -1.24 7.45 29.91
C ARG A 235 -1.67 6.20 29.15
N PRO A 236 -2.90 5.69 29.39
CA PRO A 236 -3.41 4.56 28.62
C PRO A 236 -3.42 4.87 27.13
N LEU A 237 -2.94 3.94 26.30
CA LEU A 237 -2.69 4.16 24.87
C LEU A 237 -3.58 3.25 24.01
N HIS A 238 -4.26 3.84 23.04
CA HIS A 238 -4.89 3.10 21.94
C HIS A 238 -4.12 3.38 20.66
N ILE A 239 -3.68 2.32 19.97
CA ILE A 239 -3.01 2.41 18.68
C ILE A 239 -4.03 2.10 17.59
N ILE A 240 -4.07 2.91 16.54
CA ILE A 240 -4.92 2.73 15.37
C ILE A 240 -4.05 2.82 14.11
N SER A 241 -3.93 1.73 13.34
CA SER A 241 -3.46 1.82 11.95
C SER A 241 -4.66 2.05 11.05
N ALA A 242 -4.70 3.21 10.41
CA ALA A 242 -5.87 3.68 9.66
C ALA A 242 -5.48 4.81 8.71
N ASN A 243 -6.39 5.14 7.78
CA ASN A 243 -6.34 6.40 7.08
C ASN A 243 -6.36 7.56 8.11
N MET A 244 -5.30 8.37 8.14
CA MET A 244 -5.13 9.44 9.13
C MET A 244 -6.26 10.48 9.13
N HIS A 245 -6.88 10.75 7.98
CA HIS A 245 -7.99 11.70 7.91
C HIS A 245 -9.25 11.17 8.58
N SER A 246 -9.48 9.87 8.56
CA SER A 246 -10.73 9.28 9.08
C SER A 246 -10.91 9.56 10.58
N VAL A 247 -9.88 9.35 11.40
CA VAL A 247 -9.94 9.57 12.85
C VAL A 247 -10.00 11.06 13.18
N MET A 248 -9.14 11.88 12.56
CA MET A 248 -9.15 13.33 12.72
C MET A 248 -10.53 13.92 12.38
N ASN A 249 -11.09 13.55 11.23
CA ASN A 249 -12.39 14.06 10.80
C ASN A 249 -13.51 13.58 11.74
N SER A 250 -13.46 12.33 12.20
CA SER A 250 -14.44 11.76 13.14
C SER A 250 -14.46 12.43 14.51
N LEU A 251 -13.33 13.03 14.93
CA LEU A 251 -13.20 13.73 16.20
C LEU A 251 -13.47 15.23 16.10
N PHE A 252 -13.18 15.87 14.96
CA PHE A 252 -13.10 17.34 14.89
C PHE A 252 -13.93 17.99 13.78
N ALA A 253 -14.30 17.30 12.71
CA ALA A 253 -14.84 17.95 11.52
C ALA A 253 -16.14 18.70 11.78
N GLU A 254 -17.08 18.11 12.52
CA GLU A 254 -18.38 18.72 12.83
C GLU A 254 -18.21 20.05 13.57
N LYS A 255 -17.42 20.06 14.65
CA LYS A 255 -17.17 21.29 15.42
C LYS A 255 -16.36 22.31 14.62
N ALA A 256 -15.38 21.87 13.83
CA ALA A 256 -14.56 22.76 13.02
C ALA A 256 -15.35 23.46 11.90
N LEU A 257 -16.36 22.79 11.35
CA LEU A 257 -17.11 23.23 10.17
C LEU A 257 -18.55 23.65 10.44
N ALA A 258 -19.02 23.58 11.69
CA ALA A 258 -20.41 23.88 12.10
C ALA A 258 -20.97 25.23 11.59
N LYS A 259 -20.12 26.23 11.30
CA LYS A 259 -20.53 27.56 10.83
C LYS A 259 -20.42 27.75 9.31
N GLU A 260 -19.82 26.80 8.60
CA GLU A 260 -19.45 26.94 7.18
C GLU A 260 -20.12 25.92 6.29
N VAL A 261 -20.48 24.76 6.83
CA VAL A 261 -21.06 23.66 6.08
C VAL A 261 -22.33 23.19 6.77
N GLU A 262 -23.43 23.23 6.04
CA GLU A 262 -24.70 22.61 6.43
C GLU A 262 -24.81 21.27 5.70
N VAL A 263 -24.90 20.18 6.46
CA VAL A 263 -25.04 18.80 5.94
C VAL A 263 -26.12 18.08 6.74
N SER A 264 -26.79 17.14 6.08
CA SER A 264 -27.85 16.32 6.67
C SER A 264 -27.32 15.18 7.53
N SER A 265 -26.05 14.78 7.37
CA SER A 265 -25.45 13.67 8.11
C SER A 265 -23.91 13.75 8.18
N ARG A 266 -23.31 12.99 9.11
CA ARG A 266 -21.85 12.83 9.19
C ARG A 266 -21.24 12.23 7.92
N VAL A 267 -21.96 11.31 7.28
CA VAL A 267 -21.51 10.65 6.05
C VAL A 267 -21.35 11.69 4.94
N GLU A 268 -22.33 12.57 4.77
CA GLU A 268 -22.28 13.65 3.78
C GLU A 268 -21.12 14.63 4.05
N LEU A 269 -20.86 14.96 5.32
CA LEU A 269 -19.70 15.80 5.68
C LEU A 269 -18.37 15.19 5.20
N PHE A 270 -18.24 13.87 5.34
CA PHE A 270 -17.01 13.17 5.02
C PHE A 270 -16.85 12.89 3.54
N GLU A 271 -17.94 12.63 2.82
CA GLU A 271 -17.95 12.60 1.37
C GLU A 271 -17.50 13.94 0.80
N LEU A 272 -18.05 15.05 1.32
CA LEU A 272 -17.59 16.40 0.96
C LEU A 272 -16.08 16.57 1.23
N LEU A 273 -15.59 16.20 2.41
CA LEU A 273 -14.17 16.31 2.76
C LEU A 273 -13.26 15.41 1.91
N SER A 274 -13.80 14.37 1.27
CA SER A 274 -13.05 13.47 0.39
C SER A 274 -12.78 14.05 -1.00
N LEU A 275 -13.55 15.06 -1.41
CA LEU A 275 -13.44 15.68 -2.73
C LEU A 275 -12.14 16.49 -2.87
N PRO A 276 -11.43 16.46 -4.02
CA PRO A 276 -10.20 17.22 -4.22
C PRO A 276 -10.33 18.70 -3.85
N GLU A 277 -11.45 19.33 -4.23
CA GLU A 277 -11.76 20.76 -4.06
C GLU A 277 -11.89 21.17 -2.58
N SER A 278 -12.10 20.22 -1.66
CA SER A 278 -12.27 20.47 -0.23
C SER A 278 -10.95 20.66 0.54
N GLU A 279 -9.84 20.95 -0.15
CA GLU A 279 -8.56 21.25 0.49
C GLU A 279 -8.64 22.38 1.54
N PRO A 280 -9.33 23.51 1.29
CA PRO A 280 -9.48 24.56 2.30
C PRO A 280 -10.21 24.08 3.55
N LEU A 281 -11.26 23.26 3.40
CA LEU A 281 -12.02 22.69 4.51
C LEU A 281 -11.16 21.71 5.32
N ARG A 282 -10.42 20.81 4.65
CA ARG A 282 -9.48 19.88 5.30
C ARG A 282 -8.41 20.61 6.10
N LYS A 283 -7.87 21.71 5.56
CA LYS A 283 -6.89 22.55 6.26
C LYS A 283 -7.48 23.12 7.55
N LYS A 284 -8.71 23.63 7.49
CA LYS A 284 -9.40 24.18 8.66
C LYS A 284 -9.67 23.12 9.73
N VAL A 285 -10.11 21.91 9.34
CA VAL A 285 -10.25 20.79 10.28
C VAL A 285 -8.92 20.44 10.94
N LYS A 286 -7.82 20.39 10.17
CA LYS A 286 -6.47 20.12 10.71
C LYS A 286 -6.01 21.19 11.69
N GLU A 287 -6.22 22.47 11.38
CA GLU A 287 -5.90 23.59 12.28
C GLU A 287 -6.72 23.56 13.57
N TYR A 288 -8.01 23.22 13.46
CA TYR A 288 -8.87 23.04 14.63
C TYR A 288 -8.38 21.86 15.48
N ALA A 289 -8.09 20.70 14.87
CA ALA A 289 -7.58 19.53 15.57
C ALA A 289 -6.28 19.83 16.34
N HIS A 290 -5.34 20.58 15.73
CA HIS A 290 -4.11 21.01 16.38
C HIS A 290 -4.34 21.87 17.62
N LYS A 291 -5.31 22.79 17.56
CA LYS A 291 -5.69 23.63 18.72
C LYS A 291 -6.37 22.82 19.83
N HIS A 292 -6.93 21.65 19.52
CA HIS A 292 -7.74 20.85 20.44
C HIS A 292 -7.12 19.47 20.75
N GLY A 293 -5.79 19.37 20.74
CA GLY A 293 -5.08 18.21 21.29
C GLY A 293 -4.49 17.23 20.29
N MET A 294 -4.55 17.50 18.98
CA MET A 294 -3.84 16.71 17.97
C MET A 294 -2.39 17.20 17.78
N ILE A 295 -1.44 16.27 17.76
CA ILE A 295 -0.04 16.49 17.43
C ILE A 295 0.27 15.69 16.17
N SER A 296 0.74 16.36 15.10
CA SER A 296 1.24 15.68 13.89
C SER A 296 2.71 15.33 14.10
N VAL A 297 3.08 14.13 13.69
CA VAL A 297 4.44 13.59 13.77
C VAL A 297 4.79 13.09 12.37
N ASP A 298 5.48 13.92 11.60
CA ASP A 298 5.94 13.55 10.26
C ASP A 298 7.09 12.53 10.36
N ASP A 299 7.11 11.55 9.45
CA ASP A 299 8.19 10.58 9.41
C ASP A 299 9.52 11.21 8.95
N THR A 300 10.57 10.92 9.71
CA THR A 300 11.96 11.26 9.36
C THR A 300 12.88 10.04 9.33
N SER A 301 12.32 8.84 9.60
CA SER A 301 13.08 7.59 9.70
C SER A 301 13.31 6.91 8.35
N GLY A 302 12.46 7.16 7.35
CA GLY A 302 12.45 6.44 6.07
C GLY A 302 11.39 5.34 5.98
N THR A 303 10.59 5.13 7.03
CA THR A 303 9.42 4.25 6.99
C THR A 303 8.33 4.79 6.07
N ASN A 304 8.24 6.11 5.91
CA ASN A 304 7.14 6.84 5.24
C ASN A 304 5.79 6.65 5.93
N ILE A 305 5.79 6.47 7.25
CA ILE A 305 4.58 6.33 8.07
C ILE A 305 4.48 7.51 9.01
N ASP A 306 3.63 8.46 8.66
CA ASP A 306 3.31 9.58 9.55
C ASP A 306 2.40 9.12 10.70
N VAL A 307 2.43 9.87 11.81
CA VAL A 307 1.64 9.60 13.01
C VAL A 307 0.89 10.83 13.47
N GLN A 308 -0.30 10.62 14.01
CA GLN A 308 -1.09 11.62 14.72
C GLN A 308 -1.32 11.15 16.16
N LEU A 309 -0.97 11.99 17.13
CA LEU A 309 -1.24 11.75 18.55
C LEU A 309 -2.40 12.62 18.99
N PHE A 310 -3.40 12.04 19.63
CA PHE A 310 -4.56 12.74 20.14
C PHE A 310 -4.57 12.70 21.67
N ASP A 311 -4.31 13.85 22.28
CA ASP A 311 -4.47 14.07 23.71
C ASP A 311 -5.95 14.25 24.03
N THR A 312 -6.64 13.16 24.35
CA THR A 312 -8.09 13.18 24.60
C THR A 312 -8.49 14.01 25.84
N ALA A 313 -7.53 14.41 26.68
CA ALA A 313 -7.82 15.31 27.79
C ALA A 313 -8.03 16.76 27.33
N LYS A 314 -7.62 17.11 26.11
CA LYS A 314 -7.78 18.43 25.49
C LYS A 314 -8.92 18.48 24.47
N ILE A 315 -9.52 17.34 24.15
CA ILE A 315 -10.63 17.25 23.21
C ILE A 315 -11.92 17.54 23.95
N ASP A 316 -12.75 18.40 23.37
CA ASP A 316 -14.11 18.64 23.83
C ASP A 316 -15.06 17.59 23.24
N PHE A 317 -15.53 16.69 24.09
CA PHE A 317 -16.49 15.62 23.74
C PHE A 317 -17.95 16.00 23.99
N THR A 318 -18.23 17.25 24.37
CA THR A 318 -19.62 17.75 24.50
C THR A 318 -20.37 17.53 23.19
N ASP A 319 -21.61 17.06 23.29
CA ASP A 319 -22.49 16.73 22.15
C ASP A 319 -21.97 15.63 21.22
N THR A 320 -21.04 14.78 21.70
CA THR A 320 -20.59 13.58 20.99
C THR A 320 -21.14 12.31 21.67
N PRO A 321 -21.24 11.17 20.97
CA PRO A 321 -21.69 9.91 21.56
C PRO A 321 -20.63 9.22 22.45
N TYR A 322 -19.53 9.90 22.80
CA TYR A 322 -18.39 9.31 23.48
C TYR A 322 -18.40 9.61 24.98
N GLU A 323 -18.45 8.57 25.81
CA GLU A 323 -18.56 8.70 27.26
C GLU A 323 -17.21 8.85 27.97
N VAL A 324 -16.49 9.97 27.80
CA VAL A 324 -15.16 10.17 28.45
C VAL A 324 -15.14 11.16 29.61
N HIS A 325 -16.25 11.84 29.87
CA HIS A 325 -16.32 12.91 30.88
C HIS A 325 -16.13 12.41 32.32
N HIS A 326 -16.35 11.12 32.56
CA HIS A 326 -16.22 10.49 33.87
C HIS A 326 -14.78 10.15 34.27
N LEU A 327 -13.82 10.27 33.33
CA LEU A 327 -12.42 9.92 33.55
C LEU A 327 -11.61 11.12 34.02
N GLU A 328 -10.74 10.88 34.99
CA GLU A 328 -9.74 11.86 35.40
C GLU A 328 -8.73 12.13 34.28
N LYS A 329 -8.05 13.28 34.32
CA LYS A 329 -7.13 13.70 33.24
C LYS A 329 -6.06 12.65 32.91
N GLY A 330 -5.51 11.99 33.93
CA GLY A 330 -4.50 10.93 33.76
C GLY A 330 -5.06 9.60 33.23
N GLU A 331 -6.36 9.36 33.42
CA GLU A 331 -7.06 8.14 32.97
C GLU A 331 -7.60 8.27 31.55
N LYS A 332 -7.82 9.51 31.08
CA LYS A 332 -8.18 9.77 29.69
C LYS A 332 -7.09 9.21 28.77
N PRO A 333 -7.42 8.38 27.78
CA PRO A 333 -6.40 7.71 26.98
C PRO A 333 -5.74 8.65 25.97
N VAL A 334 -4.60 8.26 25.42
CA VAL A 334 -4.00 8.85 24.23
C VAL A 334 -4.35 7.95 23.05
N ILE A 335 -4.70 8.54 21.91
CA ILE A 335 -4.86 7.79 20.67
C ILE A 335 -3.64 8.08 19.79
N LEU A 336 -2.92 7.04 19.41
CA LEU A 336 -1.88 7.08 18.39
C LEU A 336 -2.46 6.52 17.10
N VAL A 337 -2.60 7.36 16.08
CA VAL A 337 -3.01 6.95 14.74
C VAL A 337 -1.79 6.94 13.84
N MET A 338 -1.47 5.80 13.24
CA MET A 338 -0.41 5.67 12.25
C MET A 338 -1.00 5.46 10.86
N ASP A 339 -0.36 6.01 9.83
CA ASP A 339 -0.69 5.67 8.45
C ASP A 339 -0.41 4.18 8.16
N TYR A 340 -0.88 3.70 7.02
CA TYR A 340 -0.73 2.29 6.65
C TYR A 340 0.75 1.90 6.48
N ALA A 341 1.16 0.87 7.19
CA ALA A 341 2.40 0.16 6.87
C ALA A 341 2.20 -0.69 5.60
N PHE A 342 3.31 -1.08 4.97
CA PHE A 342 3.27 -1.97 3.81
C PHE A 342 4.02 -3.28 4.10
N GLY A 343 3.32 -4.40 4.01
CA GLY A 343 3.91 -5.73 4.16
C GLY A 343 4.62 -5.92 5.52
N GLU A 344 5.84 -6.46 5.46
CA GLU A 344 6.69 -6.77 6.63
C GLU A 344 7.00 -5.54 7.50
N GLN A 345 6.92 -4.32 6.95
CA GLN A 345 7.07 -3.09 7.70
C GLN A 345 6.08 -2.95 8.87
N ALA A 346 4.89 -3.57 8.76
CA ALA A 346 3.91 -3.63 9.85
C ALA A 346 4.48 -4.33 11.09
N PHE A 347 5.29 -5.38 10.90
CA PHE A 347 5.96 -6.07 12.00
C PHE A 347 7.07 -5.19 12.57
N GLU A 348 7.93 -4.63 11.72
CA GLU A 348 9.05 -3.78 12.15
C GLU A 348 8.56 -2.60 13.01
N THR A 349 7.57 -1.86 12.53
CA THR A 349 7.08 -0.65 13.21
C THR A 349 6.40 -0.94 14.54
N ILE A 350 5.52 -1.93 14.58
CA ILE A 350 4.82 -2.28 15.82
C ILE A 350 5.74 -3.00 16.80
N ASP A 351 6.62 -3.90 16.37
CA ASP A 351 7.54 -4.57 17.31
C ASP A 351 8.47 -3.55 17.99
N GLU A 352 9.00 -2.58 17.24
CA GLU A 352 9.85 -1.52 17.78
C GLU A 352 9.07 -0.57 18.71
N LEU A 353 7.84 -0.18 18.32
CA LEU A 353 6.98 0.67 19.15
C LEU A 353 6.63 0.01 20.48
N LEU A 354 6.40 -1.31 20.49
CA LEU A 354 6.00 -2.04 21.69
C LEU A 354 7.20 -2.48 22.57
N LYS A 355 8.45 -2.19 22.18
CA LYS A 355 9.62 -2.39 23.07
C LYS A 355 9.61 -1.39 24.23
N PRO A 356 10.19 -1.75 25.39
CA PRO A 356 10.42 -0.79 26.47
C PRO A 356 11.23 0.42 25.98
N TYR A 357 10.89 1.61 26.47
CA TYR A 357 11.59 2.85 26.17
C TYR A 357 12.61 3.15 27.27
N HIS A 358 13.89 3.27 26.93
CA HIS A 358 14.94 3.55 27.90
C HIS A 358 15.41 5.00 27.79
N LYS A 359 15.08 5.84 28.78
CA LYS A 359 15.47 7.26 28.78
C LYS A 359 15.82 7.76 30.17
N GLY A 360 17.02 8.36 30.31
CA GLY A 360 17.46 8.97 31.56
C GLY A 360 17.56 7.99 32.73
N GLY A 361 17.99 6.75 32.49
CA GLY A 361 18.07 5.70 33.51
C GLY A 361 16.74 5.08 33.93
N LYS A 362 15.62 5.52 33.35
CA LYS A 362 14.29 4.93 33.55
C LYS A 362 13.89 4.08 32.36
N THR A 363 13.17 3.00 32.65
CA THR A 363 12.52 2.14 31.64
C THR A 363 11.02 2.39 31.70
N TYR A 364 10.43 2.76 30.57
CA TYR A 364 9.00 2.96 30.43
C TYR A 364 8.39 1.83 29.61
N PHE A 365 7.25 1.33 30.06
CA PHE A 365 6.42 0.40 29.31
C PHE A 365 5.17 1.16 28.88
N LEU A 366 4.81 1.09 27.59
CA LEU A 366 3.58 1.72 27.10
C LEU A 366 2.37 0.96 27.64
N ASP A 367 1.42 1.67 28.25
CA ASP A 367 0.16 1.10 28.72
C ASP A 367 -0.82 0.93 27.55
N VAL A 368 -0.55 -0.03 26.66
CA VAL A 368 -1.34 -0.24 25.44
C VAL A 368 -2.63 -0.99 25.75
N LEU A 369 -3.77 -0.30 25.78
CA LEU A 369 -5.09 -0.90 26.03
C LEU A 369 -5.65 -1.63 24.81
N SER A 370 -5.44 -1.10 23.61
CA SER A 370 -5.88 -1.76 22.38
C SER A 370 -5.08 -1.36 21.15
N ILE A 371 -5.07 -2.25 20.17
CA ILE A 371 -4.50 -2.01 18.83
C ILE A 371 -5.59 -2.31 17.81
N SER A 372 -5.93 -1.32 16.98
CA SER A 372 -6.98 -1.41 15.97
C SER A 372 -6.37 -1.22 14.59
N ILE A 373 -6.65 -2.14 13.66
CA ILE A 373 -6.12 -2.16 12.30
C ILE A 373 -7.32 -2.09 11.37
N MET A 374 -7.42 -0.96 10.66
CA MET A 374 -8.28 -0.84 9.49
C MET A 374 -7.43 -1.06 8.25
N GLY A 375 -7.94 -1.71 7.22
CA GLY A 375 -7.18 -1.91 5.99
C GLY A 375 -8.04 -1.99 4.74
N LYS A 376 -7.39 -1.85 3.59
CA LYS A 376 -7.96 -2.24 2.29
C LYS A 376 -7.59 -3.68 2.03
N ALA A 377 -8.51 -4.45 1.47
CA ALA A 377 -8.25 -5.84 1.13
C ALA A 377 -8.98 -6.24 -0.16
N GLY A 378 -8.46 -7.26 -0.82
CA GLY A 378 -9.21 -7.95 -1.87
C GLY A 378 -10.26 -8.85 -1.22
N ILE A 379 -11.52 -8.71 -1.62
CA ILE A 379 -12.62 -9.52 -1.10
C ILE A 379 -12.81 -10.77 -1.96
N LEU A 380 -13.07 -11.92 -1.34
CA LEU A 380 -13.30 -13.18 -2.07
C LEU A 380 -14.79 -13.41 -2.38
N GLU A 381 -15.68 -12.86 -1.54
CA GLU A 381 -17.12 -12.91 -1.73
C GLU A 381 -17.71 -11.54 -1.41
N GLY A 382 -18.36 -10.89 -2.38
CA GLY A 382 -18.93 -9.55 -2.24
C GLY A 382 -18.37 -8.53 -3.23
N GLU A 383 -18.65 -7.26 -2.96
CA GLU A 383 -18.39 -6.15 -3.87
C GLU A 383 -17.48 -5.09 -3.24
N LYS A 384 -16.98 -4.15 -4.05
CA LYS A 384 -16.16 -3.03 -3.57
C LYS A 384 -16.91 -2.24 -2.49
N GLY A 385 -16.23 -1.98 -1.38
CA GLY A 385 -16.79 -1.30 -0.21
C GLY A 385 -17.44 -2.20 0.85
N ASP A 386 -17.71 -3.48 0.55
CA ASP A 386 -18.15 -4.44 1.56
C ASP A 386 -17.05 -4.70 2.60
N LEU A 387 -17.45 -5.21 3.77
CA LEU A 387 -16.58 -5.34 4.93
C LEU A 387 -16.19 -6.79 5.22
N MET A 388 -14.94 -6.98 5.66
CA MET A 388 -14.39 -8.25 6.11
C MET A 388 -13.90 -8.12 7.55
N ILE A 389 -14.44 -8.96 8.44
CA ILE A 389 -14.09 -9.02 9.86
C ILE A 389 -13.33 -10.33 10.09
N PRO A 390 -11.99 -10.30 10.26
CA PRO A 390 -11.20 -11.50 10.38
C PRO A 390 -11.38 -12.20 11.73
N THR A 391 -11.33 -13.53 11.70
CA THR A 391 -11.19 -14.40 12.88
C THR A 391 -9.76 -14.93 13.06
N ALA A 392 -8.96 -14.92 11.99
CA ALA A 392 -7.57 -15.32 11.96
C ALA A 392 -6.85 -14.71 10.74
N HIS A 393 -5.52 -14.66 10.78
CA HIS A 393 -4.69 -14.40 9.60
C HIS A 393 -3.85 -15.62 9.24
N ILE A 394 -3.86 -15.98 7.95
CA ILE A 394 -3.17 -17.14 7.37
C ILE A 394 -2.05 -16.61 6.46
N PHE A 395 -0.80 -16.98 6.72
CA PHE A 395 0.30 -16.49 5.89
C PHE A 395 0.56 -17.43 4.70
N GLU A 396 0.19 -16.99 3.50
CA GLU A 396 0.36 -17.79 2.30
C GLU A 396 1.83 -18.18 2.06
N GLY A 397 2.07 -19.44 1.72
CA GLY A 397 3.40 -19.96 1.42
C GLY A 397 4.25 -20.28 2.66
N THR A 398 3.70 -20.15 3.87
CA THR A 398 4.39 -20.50 5.12
C THR A 398 3.49 -21.35 6.04
N ALA A 399 4.02 -21.77 7.20
CA ALA A 399 3.26 -22.46 8.23
C ALA A 399 2.69 -21.50 9.30
N ASP A 400 2.94 -20.20 9.17
CA ASP A 400 2.56 -19.19 10.15
C ASP A 400 1.07 -18.86 10.04
N ASN A 401 0.33 -19.09 11.12
CA ASN A 401 -1.10 -18.82 11.21
C ASN A 401 -1.43 -18.22 12.57
N TYR A 402 -2.22 -17.15 12.59
CA TYR A 402 -2.48 -16.39 13.81
C TYR A 402 -3.98 -16.27 14.06
N PRO A 403 -4.57 -17.15 14.89
CA PRO A 403 -5.91 -16.93 15.43
C PRO A 403 -5.88 -15.87 16.54
N PHE A 404 -6.94 -15.09 16.66
CA PHE A 404 -7.08 -14.07 17.70
C PHE A 404 -8.54 -13.81 18.05
N HIS A 405 -8.77 -13.23 19.22
CA HIS A 405 -10.08 -12.68 19.57
C HIS A 405 -10.19 -11.28 18.98
N ASN A 406 -10.97 -11.14 17.92
CA ASN A 406 -11.32 -9.85 17.36
C ASN A 406 -12.45 -9.24 18.21
N GLU A 407 -12.27 -8.03 18.73
CA GLU A 407 -13.32 -7.33 19.48
C GLU A 407 -14.46 -6.84 18.58
N PHE A 408 -14.25 -6.87 17.27
CA PHE A 408 -15.31 -6.73 16.28
C PHE A 408 -15.95 -8.06 15.96
N THR A 409 -17.26 -7.98 15.76
CA THR A 409 -18.10 -9.05 15.26
C THR A 409 -18.83 -8.57 14.01
N LYS A 410 -19.30 -9.49 13.18
CA LYS A 410 -20.18 -9.15 12.05
C LYS A 410 -21.34 -8.22 12.45
N ALA A 411 -21.98 -8.49 13.58
CA ALA A 411 -23.14 -7.74 14.08
C ALA A 411 -22.85 -6.26 14.36
N ASP A 412 -21.60 -5.89 14.67
CA ASP A 412 -21.22 -4.49 14.89
C ASP A 412 -21.44 -3.62 13.64
N PHE A 413 -21.48 -4.22 12.45
CA PHE A 413 -21.50 -3.54 11.15
C PHE A 413 -22.80 -3.75 10.37
N GLU A 414 -23.65 -4.70 10.75
CA GLU A 414 -24.92 -4.99 10.08
C GLU A 414 -25.90 -3.80 10.13
N GLY A 415 -26.81 -3.71 9.16
CA GLY A 415 -27.81 -2.64 9.07
C GLY A 415 -27.30 -1.31 8.52
N ASN A 416 -26.02 -1.18 8.16
CA ASN A 416 -25.44 0.05 7.63
C ASN A 416 -25.42 0.13 6.08
N GLY A 417 -26.09 -0.81 5.39
CA GLY A 417 -26.16 -0.83 3.93
C GLY A 417 -24.82 -1.14 3.25
N LEU A 418 -24.02 -2.03 3.85
CA LEU A 418 -22.85 -2.70 3.29
C LEU A 418 -22.96 -4.19 3.68
N LYS A 419 -22.50 -5.12 2.84
CA LYS A 419 -22.42 -6.53 3.24
C LYS A 419 -21.22 -6.72 4.15
N VAL A 420 -21.33 -7.69 5.05
CA VAL A 420 -20.30 -7.97 6.07
C VAL A 420 -20.02 -9.47 6.07
N PHE A 421 -18.75 -9.81 5.90
CA PHE A 421 -18.24 -11.17 5.85
C PHE A 421 -17.30 -11.41 7.02
N GLU A 422 -17.40 -12.59 7.64
CA GLU A 422 -16.60 -12.96 8.80
C GLU A 422 -15.93 -14.31 8.52
N GLY A 423 -14.61 -14.39 8.76
CA GLY A 423 -13.82 -15.59 8.48
C GLY A 423 -12.32 -15.30 8.48
N SER A 424 -11.52 -16.21 7.91
CA SER A 424 -10.06 -16.01 7.87
C SER A 424 -9.66 -14.96 6.84
N MET A 425 -8.55 -14.25 7.07
CA MET A 425 -7.92 -13.40 6.06
C MET A 425 -6.58 -14.00 5.66
N ILE A 426 -6.27 -13.96 4.36
CA ILE A 426 -4.97 -14.41 3.84
C ILE A 426 -4.02 -13.22 3.81
N THR A 427 -2.85 -13.35 4.42
CA THR A 427 -1.76 -12.39 4.23
C THR A 427 -0.86 -12.89 3.10
N VAL A 428 -0.60 -12.06 2.10
CA VAL A 428 0.24 -12.38 0.93
C VAL A 428 1.45 -11.45 0.85
N LEU A 429 2.56 -11.92 0.26
CA LEU A 429 3.76 -11.09 0.05
C LEU A 429 3.60 -10.02 -1.04
N GLY A 430 2.63 -10.20 -1.93
CA GLY A 430 2.35 -9.27 -3.02
C GLY A 430 1.18 -9.72 -3.87
N THR A 431 0.71 -8.82 -4.74
CA THR A 431 -0.44 -9.05 -5.62
C THR A 431 -0.20 -10.15 -6.67
N SER A 432 1.05 -10.59 -6.88
CA SER A 432 1.36 -11.75 -7.73
C SER A 432 0.83 -13.08 -7.19
N LEU A 433 0.51 -13.17 -5.89
CA LEU A 433 -0.05 -14.40 -5.32
C LEU A 433 -1.59 -14.47 -5.42
N GLN A 434 -2.21 -13.49 -6.07
CA GLN A 434 -3.66 -13.49 -6.34
C GLN A 434 -3.99 -14.37 -7.53
N ASN A 435 -3.78 -15.69 -7.41
CA ASN A 435 -4.17 -16.68 -8.41
C ASN A 435 -5.60 -17.19 -8.15
N LYS A 436 -6.45 -17.20 -9.17
CA LYS A 436 -7.87 -17.56 -9.03
C LYS A 436 -8.12 -18.94 -8.43
N ASP A 437 -7.35 -19.94 -8.81
CA ASP A 437 -7.54 -21.31 -8.31
C ASP A 437 -7.13 -21.42 -6.84
N ILE A 438 -6.03 -20.77 -6.45
CA ILE A 438 -5.58 -20.68 -5.05
C ILE A 438 -6.60 -19.92 -4.20
N LEU A 439 -7.09 -18.78 -4.68
CA LEU A 439 -8.08 -17.98 -3.97
C LEU A 439 -9.42 -18.72 -3.81
N LYS A 440 -9.86 -19.44 -4.84
CA LYS A 440 -11.03 -20.33 -4.74
C LYS A 440 -10.81 -21.47 -3.74
N PHE A 441 -9.60 -22.02 -3.68
CA PHE A 441 -9.26 -23.03 -2.68
C PHE A 441 -9.41 -22.45 -1.26
N PHE A 442 -8.86 -21.27 -0.98
CA PHE A 442 -9.00 -20.64 0.34
C PHE A 442 -10.45 -20.26 0.68
N LEU A 443 -11.23 -19.82 -0.32
CA LEU A 443 -12.65 -19.48 -0.15
C LEU A 443 -13.52 -20.72 0.15
N HIS A 444 -13.36 -21.81 -0.61
CA HIS A 444 -14.27 -22.96 -0.55
C HIS A 444 -13.80 -24.12 0.32
N SER A 445 -12.56 -24.09 0.82
CA SER A 445 -12.05 -25.10 1.75
C SER A 445 -12.37 -24.76 3.20
N THR A 446 -11.90 -25.60 4.13
CA THR A 446 -12.02 -25.40 5.57
C THR A 446 -11.27 -24.18 6.10
N TRP A 447 -10.45 -23.51 5.27
CA TRP A 447 -9.85 -22.22 5.62
C TRP A 447 -10.90 -21.10 5.78
N ASN A 448 -12.01 -21.21 5.04
CA ASN A 448 -13.13 -20.26 5.06
C ASN A 448 -12.65 -18.80 5.00
N ALA A 449 -11.76 -18.52 4.03
CA ALA A 449 -11.20 -17.20 3.87
C ALA A 449 -12.23 -16.25 3.23
N VAL A 450 -12.34 -15.03 3.76
CA VAL A 450 -13.26 -14.00 3.24
C VAL A 450 -12.55 -12.93 2.41
N GLY A 451 -11.23 -12.86 2.50
CA GLY A 451 -10.43 -11.84 1.85
C GLY A 451 -8.93 -12.07 1.97
N LEU A 452 -8.18 -11.15 1.38
CA LEU A 452 -6.72 -11.16 1.38
C LEU A 452 -6.13 -9.76 1.44
N GLU A 453 -4.99 -9.64 2.08
CA GLU A 453 -4.29 -8.40 2.42
C GLU A 453 -2.79 -8.70 2.56
N MET A 454 -1.97 -7.74 3.00
CA MET A 454 -0.51 -7.91 3.00
C MET A 454 0.15 -7.70 4.36
N GLU A 455 -0.61 -7.38 5.43
CA GLU A 455 -0.05 -6.86 6.68
C GLU A 455 -0.48 -7.63 7.95
N GLY A 456 -1.56 -8.38 7.91
CA GLY A 456 -2.30 -8.85 9.08
C GLY A 456 -1.48 -9.80 9.95
N VAL A 457 -0.85 -10.80 9.33
CA VAL A 457 0.16 -11.66 9.95
C VAL A 457 1.27 -10.85 10.61
N HIS A 458 1.79 -9.82 9.93
CA HIS A 458 2.91 -9.03 10.43
C HIS A 458 2.53 -8.22 11.68
N TYR A 459 1.35 -7.59 11.66
CA TYR A 459 0.78 -6.94 12.84
C TYR A 459 0.59 -7.94 13.98
N GLN A 460 -0.11 -9.04 13.73
CA GLN A 460 -0.48 -9.98 14.78
C GLN A 460 0.76 -10.67 15.38
N LYS A 461 1.79 -10.91 14.56
CA LYS A 461 3.10 -11.40 15.00
C LYS A 461 3.77 -10.45 16.00
N ALA A 462 3.76 -9.14 15.75
CA ALA A 462 4.32 -8.15 16.67
C ALA A 462 3.48 -8.06 17.97
N ILE A 463 2.15 -8.00 17.83
CA ILE A 463 1.21 -7.85 18.96
C ILE A 463 1.31 -9.02 19.93
N GLN A 464 1.27 -10.27 19.44
CA GLN A 464 1.37 -11.44 20.30
C GLN A 464 2.78 -11.57 20.91
N SER A 465 3.84 -11.20 20.19
CA SER A 465 5.20 -11.28 20.70
C SER A 465 5.37 -10.31 21.87
N ALA A 466 4.85 -9.09 21.74
CA ALA A 466 4.87 -8.09 22.79
C ALA A 466 3.99 -8.46 24.00
N SER A 467 2.76 -8.93 23.76
CA SER A 467 1.78 -9.21 24.82
C SER A 467 1.96 -10.56 25.50
N LYS A 468 2.29 -11.64 24.77
CA LYS A 468 2.30 -13.01 25.30
C LYS A 468 3.69 -13.53 25.65
N ILE A 469 4.73 -13.11 24.93
CA ILE A 469 6.10 -13.64 25.10
C ILE A 469 6.95 -12.65 25.89
N ARG A 470 7.13 -11.43 25.34
CA ARG A 470 7.99 -10.40 25.93
C ARG A 470 7.35 -9.73 27.14
N LYS A 471 6.01 -9.75 27.20
CA LYS A 471 5.19 -9.08 28.22
C LYS A 471 5.57 -7.61 28.39
N SER A 472 5.92 -6.95 27.28
CA SER A 472 6.25 -5.52 27.25
C SER A 472 5.01 -4.64 27.18
N ILE A 473 3.86 -5.25 26.87
CA ILE A 473 2.52 -4.68 27.03
C ILE A 473 1.62 -5.69 27.75
N ARG A 474 0.42 -5.27 28.13
CA ARG A 474 -0.58 -6.11 28.79
C ARG A 474 -0.95 -7.35 27.99
N GLU A 475 -1.16 -8.48 28.67
CA GLU A 475 -1.51 -9.76 28.04
C GLU A 475 -2.92 -9.75 27.43
N ASP A 476 -3.82 -8.93 27.97
CA ASP A 476 -5.22 -8.78 27.58
C ASP A 476 -5.45 -7.52 26.71
N VAL A 477 -4.42 -7.12 25.94
CA VAL A 477 -4.53 -6.07 24.93
C VAL A 477 -5.66 -6.41 23.96
N LYS A 478 -6.57 -5.46 23.75
CA LYS A 478 -7.71 -5.66 22.86
C LYS A 478 -7.29 -5.45 21.41
N VAL A 479 -7.70 -6.33 20.52
CA VAL A 479 -7.34 -6.27 19.10
C VAL A 479 -8.59 -6.13 18.25
N ARG A 480 -8.54 -5.21 17.29
CA ARG A 480 -9.62 -4.96 16.33
C ARG A 480 -9.05 -5.01 14.93
N TYR A 481 -9.54 -5.92 14.10
CA TYR A 481 -9.23 -5.89 12.68
C TYR A 481 -10.53 -5.74 11.91
N ALA A 482 -10.53 -4.84 10.92
CA ALA A 482 -11.61 -4.73 9.96
C ALA A 482 -11.04 -4.24 8.64
N TYR A 483 -11.45 -4.88 7.55
CA TYR A 483 -11.04 -4.51 6.21
C TYR A 483 -12.24 -4.12 5.37
N TYR A 484 -12.04 -3.22 4.42
CA TYR A 484 -13.03 -2.94 3.39
C TYR A 484 -12.48 -3.31 2.01
N ALA A 485 -13.37 -3.81 1.16
CA ALA A 485 -13.05 -4.34 -0.14
C ALA A 485 -12.57 -3.22 -1.07
N SER A 486 -11.30 -3.28 -1.51
CA SER A 486 -10.77 -2.39 -2.55
C SER A 486 -11.03 -2.91 -3.97
N ASP A 487 -11.13 -4.23 -4.07
CA ASP A 487 -11.16 -5.00 -5.30
C ASP A 487 -11.71 -6.40 -4.98
N ASN A 488 -12.14 -7.11 -6.02
CA ASN A 488 -12.48 -8.53 -5.92
C ASN A 488 -11.60 -9.28 -6.95
N PRO A 489 -10.53 -9.97 -6.52
CA PRO A 489 -9.64 -10.67 -7.43
C PRO A 489 -10.26 -11.91 -8.11
N LEU A 490 -11.43 -12.40 -7.65
CA LEU A 490 -12.12 -13.50 -8.32
C LEU A 490 -13.02 -13.03 -9.47
N GLU A 491 -13.35 -11.74 -9.51
CA GLU A 491 -14.19 -11.09 -10.52
C GLU A 491 -13.36 -10.34 -11.57
N THR A 492 -13.51 -10.75 -12.84
CA THR A 492 -12.76 -10.16 -13.94
C THR A 492 -13.09 -8.67 -14.10
N GLY A 493 -12.07 -7.83 -14.23
CA GLY A 493 -12.24 -6.37 -14.34
C GLY A 493 -12.52 -5.65 -13.01
N SER A 494 -12.47 -6.37 -11.88
CA SER A 494 -12.63 -5.79 -10.54
C SER A 494 -11.34 -5.74 -9.73
N THR A 495 -10.18 -6.02 -10.34
CA THR A 495 -8.86 -6.03 -9.69
C THR A 495 -8.32 -4.61 -9.44
N LEU A 496 -7.22 -4.50 -8.68
CA LEU A 496 -6.52 -3.23 -8.44
C LEU A 496 -6.01 -2.54 -9.73
N ALA A 497 -5.84 -3.27 -10.82
CA ALA A 497 -5.47 -2.69 -12.13
C ALA A 497 -6.64 -1.94 -12.78
N SER A 498 -7.88 -2.24 -12.39
CA SER A 498 -9.09 -1.69 -13.01
C SER A 498 -9.53 -0.32 -12.46
N GLY A 499 -8.83 0.22 -11.46
CA GLY A 499 -9.06 1.59 -10.95
C GLY A 499 -9.18 1.69 -9.42
N GLY A 500 -9.10 2.91 -8.91
CA GLY A 500 -9.20 3.20 -7.47
C GLY A 500 -10.64 3.11 -6.94
N LEU A 501 -10.78 3.14 -5.61
CA LEU A 501 -12.09 2.99 -4.94
C LEU A 501 -13.02 4.21 -5.06
N GLY A 502 -12.47 5.38 -5.39
CA GLY A 502 -13.24 6.63 -5.45
C GLY A 502 -13.99 6.92 -4.14
N THR A 503 -15.20 7.50 -4.28
CA THR A 503 -16.09 7.83 -3.16
C THR A 503 -16.69 6.59 -2.48
N THR A 504 -16.76 5.44 -3.17
CA THR A 504 -17.24 4.17 -2.61
C THR A 504 -16.46 3.74 -1.37
N GLY A 505 -15.20 4.17 -1.24
CA GLY A 505 -14.37 3.91 -0.07
C GLY A 505 -14.67 4.75 1.17
N VAL A 506 -15.42 5.85 1.04
CA VAL A 506 -15.64 6.80 2.14
C VAL A 506 -16.49 6.14 3.22
N LYS A 507 -17.69 5.68 2.88
CA LYS A 507 -18.63 5.07 3.82
C LYS A 507 -18.03 3.93 4.66
N PRO A 508 -17.40 2.89 4.09
CA PRO A 508 -16.81 1.80 4.88
C PRO A 508 -15.66 2.28 5.77
N THR A 509 -14.80 3.17 5.28
CA THR A 509 -13.69 3.76 6.07
C THR A 509 -14.22 4.42 7.34
N TYR A 510 -15.24 5.25 7.22
CA TYR A 510 -15.80 5.96 8.37
C TYR A 510 -16.63 5.07 9.28
N LEU A 511 -17.33 4.08 8.75
CA LEU A 511 -18.06 3.12 9.57
C LEU A 511 -17.10 2.33 10.48
N ILE A 512 -15.98 1.83 9.94
CA ILE A 512 -14.94 1.16 10.75
C ILE A 512 -14.37 2.13 11.78
N THR A 513 -13.98 3.35 11.38
CA THR A 513 -13.42 4.33 12.32
C THR A 513 -14.39 4.66 13.46
N PHE A 514 -15.68 4.82 13.17
CA PHE A 514 -16.68 5.06 14.21
C PHE A 514 -16.81 3.88 15.17
N LYS A 515 -16.81 2.65 14.68
CA LYS A 515 -16.85 1.45 15.53
C LYS A 515 -15.60 1.29 16.38
N ILE A 516 -14.43 1.67 15.85
CA ILE A 516 -13.18 1.73 16.64
C ILE A 516 -13.34 2.74 17.78
N LEU A 517 -13.75 3.98 17.48
CA LEU A 517 -13.87 5.04 18.48
C LEU A 517 -14.99 4.76 19.50
N GLU A 518 -16.13 4.21 19.06
CA GLU A 518 -17.22 3.76 19.94
C GLU A 518 -16.72 2.73 20.94
N GLN A 519 -16.01 1.68 20.50
CA GLN A 519 -15.49 0.68 21.42
C GLN A 519 -14.34 1.20 22.32
N ILE A 520 -13.55 2.16 21.84
CA ILE A 520 -12.50 2.80 22.67
C ILE A 520 -13.14 3.63 23.78
N PHE A 521 -14.13 4.46 23.48
CA PHE A 521 -14.66 5.44 24.42
C PHE A 521 -15.84 4.95 25.26
N ASN A 522 -16.66 4.00 24.76
CA ASN A 522 -17.89 3.59 25.44
C ASN A 522 -17.71 2.31 26.28
N LYS A 523 -16.67 1.49 26.04
CA LYS A 523 -16.37 0.30 26.86
C LYS A 523 -15.39 0.57 28.03
N VAL A 524 -15.01 1.81 28.31
CA VAL A 524 -14.06 2.14 29.41
C VAL A 524 -14.58 1.76 30.81
N ARG A 525 -15.87 1.42 30.94
CA ARG A 525 -16.52 0.99 32.19
C ARG A 525 -15.99 -0.31 32.85
N ALA A 526 -15.24 -1.17 32.15
CA ALA A 526 -15.11 -2.57 32.58
C ALA A 526 -13.85 -2.98 33.36
N HIS A 527 -12.93 -2.08 33.75
CA HIS A 527 -11.63 -2.49 34.34
C HIS A 527 -11.38 -2.08 35.79
N ARG A 528 -12.42 -1.76 36.57
CA ARG A 528 -12.29 -1.48 38.01
C ARG A 528 -13.01 -2.46 38.95
N GLN A 529 -13.41 -3.64 38.48
CA GLN A 529 -13.90 -4.71 39.37
C GLN A 529 -13.42 -6.10 38.94
N SER A 530 -12.28 -6.51 39.49
CA SER A 530 -12.07 -7.81 40.15
C SER A 530 -10.72 -7.80 40.86
#